data_AF-A0ABD5NNA0-F1
#
_entry.id   AF-A0ABD5NNA0-F1
#
_cell.length_a   1.000
_cell.length_b   1.000
_cell.length_c   1.000
_cell.angle_alpha   90.00
_cell.angle_beta   90.00
_cell.angle_gamma   90.00
#
_symmetry.space_group_name_H-M   'P 1'
#
loop_
_entity.id
_entity.type
_entity.pdbx_description
1 polymer ?
#
loop_
_entity_poly.entity_id
_entity_poly.type
_entity_poly.pdbx_seq_one_letter_code
_entity_poly.pdbx_strand_id
1 'polypeptide(L)' 'MEDEMLADGRTLVELIEAEGWEVTDLELTAYESPWADEDDPEASVTISARKPYVDEDDEDDEDSPFKLQ' A
#
# COMPACT_ATOMS: atom_id res chain seq x y z
N MET A 1 -4.57 -14.05 -18.02
CA MET A 1 -5.18 -13.98 -16.68
C MET A 1 -4.12 -13.94 -15.58
N GLU A 2 -3.49 -15.05 -15.19
CA GLU A 2 -2.52 -15.03 -14.06
C GLU A 2 -1.31 -14.11 -14.32
N ASP A 3 -0.68 -14.20 -15.50
CA ASP A 3 0.42 -13.31 -15.90
C ASP A 3 0.03 -11.83 -16.01
N GLU A 4 -1.21 -11.53 -16.39
CA GLU A 4 -1.72 -10.15 -16.49
C GLU A 4 -1.98 -9.57 -15.11
N MET A 5 -2.57 -10.35 -14.20
CA MET A 5 -2.78 -9.95 -12.80
C MET A 5 -1.46 -9.73 -12.05
N LEU A 6 -0.44 -10.55 -12.35
CA LEU A 6 0.92 -10.37 -11.83
C LEU A 6 1.57 -9.09 -12.38
N ALA A 7 1.34 -8.77 -13.65
CA ALA A 7 1.84 -7.54 -14.26
C ALA A 7 1.17 -6.29 -13.65
N ASP A 8 -0.14 -6.35 -13.39
CA ASP A 8 -0.87 -5.27 -12.71
C ASP A 8 -0.40 -5.08 -11.28
N GLY A 9 -0.22 -6.17 -10.52
CA GLY A 9 0.33 -6.12 -9.17
C GLY A 9 1.73 -5.49 -9.12
N ARG A 10 2.59 -5.83 -10.08
CA ARG A 10 3.93 -5.23 -10.20
C ARG A 10 3.87 -3.74 -10.54
N THR A 11 2.98 -3.35 -11.44
CA THR A 11 2.79 -1.95 -11.83
C THR A 11 2.35 -1.11 -10.61
N LEU A 12 1.46 -1.65 -9.77
CA LEU A 12 1.03 -0.99 -8.54
C LEU A 12 2.17 -0.83 -7.52
N VAL A 13 3.03 -1.83 -7.38
CA VAL A 13 4.24 -1.73 -6.53
C VAL A 13 5.17 -0.63 -7.03
N GLU A 14 5.47 -0.61 -8.34
CA GLU A 14 6.36 0.40 -8.92
C GLU A 14 5.82 1.83 -8.71
N LEU A 15 4.50 2.03 -8.78
CA LEU A 15 3.88 3.32 -8.50
C LEU A 15 3.99 3.73 -7.03
N ILE A 16 3.80 2.78 -6.10
CA ILE A 16 3.89 3.04 -4.65
C ILE A 16 5.35 3.33 -4.26
N GLU A 17 6.31 2.58 -4.80
CA GLU A 17 7.74 2.82 -4.56
C GLU A 17 8.24 4.13 -5.16
N ALA A 18 7.72 4.53 -6.34
CA ALA A 18 8.03 5.82 -6.94
C ALA A 18 7.59 7.01 -6.07
N GLU A 19 6.51 6.85 -5.30
CA GLU A 19 6.05 7.82 -4.30
C GLU A 19 6.87 7.80 -3.00
N GLY A 20 7.92 6.99 -2.93
CA GLY A 20 8.85 6.90 -1.80
C GLY A 20 8.34 6.05 -0.64
N TRP A 21 7.39 5.15 -0.90
CA TRP A 21 6.94 4.14 0.06
C TRP A 21 7.74 2.84 -0.14
N GLU A 22 8.17 2.21 0.94
CA GLU A 22 8.74 0.87 0.91
C GLU A 22 7.60 -0.15 0.99
N VAL A 23 7.37 -0.91 -0.07
CA VAL A 23 6.38 -2.01 -0.07
C VAL A 23 6.93 -3.18 0.76
N THR A 24 6.20 -3.56 1.80
CA THR A 24 6.59 -4.63 2.71
C THR A 24 5.88 -5.95 2.41
N ASP A 25 4.68 -5.88 1.81
CA ASP A 25 3.85 -7.05 1.54
C ASP A 25 2.90 -6.81 0.37
N LEU A 26 2.66 -7.86 -0.43
CA LEU A 26 1.71 -7.86 -1.53
C LEU A 26 0.96 -9.20 -1.55
N GLU A 27 -0.36 -9.14 -1.38
CA GLU A 27 -1.26 -10.28 -1.47
C GLU A 27 -2.14 -10.13 -2.71
N LEU A 28 -2.11 -11.13 -3.60
CA LEU A 28 -2.99 -11.23 -4.75
C LEU A 28 -3.96 -12.38 -4.51
N THR A 29 -5.26 -12.10 -4.60
CA THR A 29 -6.32 -13.08 -4.45
C THR A 29 -7.24 -13.00 -5.65
N ALA A 30 -7.36 -14.10 -6.39
CA ALA A 30 -8.42 -14.26 -7.37
C ALA A 30 -9.67 -14.72 -6.61
N TYR A 31 -10.79 -14.00 -6.78
CA TYR A 31 -12.07 -14.35 -6.17
C TYR A 31 -13.12 -14.53 -7.27
N GLU A 32 -13.69 -15.72 -7.33
CA GLU A 32 -14.88 -15.98 -8.14
C GLU A 32 -16.10 -15.48 -7.36
N SER A 33 -16.62 -14.31 -7.73
CA SER A 33 -17.73 -13.69 -7.02
C SER A 33 -19.02 -14.53 -7.17
N PRO A 34 -19.65 -14.98 -6.07
CA PRO A 34 -20.89 -15.74 -6.11
C PRO A 34 -22.11 -14.86 -6.47
N TRP A 35 -21.90 -13.55 -6.61
CA TRP A 35 -22.90 -12.54 -6.95
C TRP A 35 -22.67 -11.92 -8.33
N ALA A 36 -21.55 -12.26 -9.00
CA ALA A 36 -21.34 -11.90 -10.39
C ALA A 36 -22.15 -12.88 -11.24
N ASP A 37 -23.31 -12.44 -11.71
CA ASP A 37 -24.12 -13.12 -12.73
C ASP A 37 -23.42 -13.11 -14.10
N GLU A 38 -22.11 -13.28 -14.20
CA GLU A 38 -21.39 -13.29 -15.49
C GLU A 38 -19.95 -13.82 -15.31
N ASP A 39 -19.47 -14.59 -16.28
CA ASP A 39 -18.18 -15.30 -16.41
C ASP A 39 -16.88 -14.42 -16.28
N ASP A 40 -16.89 -13.36 -15.47
CA ASP A 40 -15.75 -12.45 -15.29
C ASP A 40 -15.04 -12.69 -13.93
N PRO A 41 -13.83 -13.30 -13.94
CA PRO A 41 -13.07 -13.50 -12.72
C PRO A 41 -12.55 -12.17 -12.16
N GLU A 42 -12.87 -11.88 -10.89
CA GLU A 42 -12.38 -10.67 -10.21
C GLU A 42 -11.06 -10.95 -9.47
N ALA A 43 -10.12 -10.03 -9.59
CA ALA A 43 -8.85 -10.04 -8.88
C ALA A 43 -8.86 -8.96 -7.80
N SER A 44 -8.51 -9.33 -6.56
CA SER A 44 -8.26 -8.40 -5.47
C SER A 44 -6.79 -8.40 -5.10
N VAL A 45 -6.20 -7.22 -4.94
CA VAL A 45 -4.81 -7.02 -4.53
C VAL A 45 -4.76 -6.16 -3.26
N THR A 46 -4.03 -6.63 -2.26
CA THR A 46 -3.75 -5.92 -1.00
C THR A 46 -2.25 -5.61 -0.96
N ILE A 47 -1.89 -4.35 -0.70
CA ILE A 47 -0.50 -3.92 -0.62
C ILE A 47 -0.27 -3.23 0.71
N SER A 48 0.73 -3.69 1.47
CA SER A 48 1.19 -3.02 2.69
C SER A 48 2.50 -2.29 2.40
N ALA A 49 2.57 -1.00 2.74
CA ALA A 49 3.76 -0.20 2.54
C ALA A 49 4.00 0.76 3.71
N ARG A 50 5.26 1.18 3.89
CA ARG A 50 5.69 2.12 4.93
C ARG A 50 6.45 3.29 4.32
N LYS A 51 6.24 4.48 4.86
CA LYS A 51 7.04 5.67 4.54
C LYS A 51 7.36 6.41 5.82
N PRO A 52 8.65 6.63 6.16
CA PRO A 52 8.99 7.49 7.28
C PRO A 52 8.61 8.93 6.92
N TYR A 53 7.84 9.57 7.78
CA TYR A 53 7.64 11.01 7.75
C TYR A 53 8.65 11.60 8.72
N VAL A 54 9.56 12.42 8.20
CA VAL A 54 10.39 13.28 9.06
C VAL A 54 9.52 14.49 9.36
N ASP A 55 9.22 14.76 10.62
CA ASP A 55 8.63 16.03 11.01
C ASP A 55 9.64 17.13 10.62
N GLU A 56 9.22 18.07 9.77
CA GLU A 56 10.04 19.24 9.38
C GLU A 56 10.24 20.22 10.56
N ASP A 57 9.74 19.89 11.76
CA ASP A 57 9.77 20.72 12.98
C ASP A 57 10.76 20.19 14.05
N ASP A 58 11.71 19.31 13.73
CA ASP A 58 12.80 18.91 14.65
C ASP A 58 14.01 19.88 14.56
N GLU A 59 13.77 21.19 14.46
CA GLU A 59 14.80 22.23 14.64
C GLU A 59 14.53 23.24 15.78
N ASP A 60 13.40 23.21 16.51
CA ASP A 60 13.22 24.14 17.66
C ASP A 60 12.07 23.74 18.63
N ASP A 61 12.25 22.70 19.47
CA ASP A 61 11.30 22.42 20.56
C ASP A 61 12.00 22.09 21.89
N GLU A 62 12.85 23.02 22.35
CA GLU A 62 13.32 23.07 23.74
C GLU A 62 12.25 23.63 24.72
N ASP A 63 11.01 23.92 24.30
CA ASP A 63 9.95 24.50 25.15
C ASP A 63 8.55 23.90 24.88
N SER A 64 8.40 22.57 24.99
CA SER A 64 7.07 21.93 25.01
C SER A 64 6.57 21.70 26.45
N PRO A 65 5.54 22.44 26.93
CA PRO A 65 5.00 22.33 28.30
C PRO A 65 4.11 21.10 28.55
N PHE A 66 4.00 20.17 27.60
CA PHE A 66 3.09 19.02 27.68
C PHE A 66 3.80 17.66 27.84
N LYS A 67 5.06 17.61 28.26
CA LYS A 67 5.67 16.35 28.72
C LYS A 67 4.93 15.86 29.97
N LEU A 68 4.09 14.84 29.81
CA LEU A 68 3.47 14.09 30.91
C LEU A 68 4.59 13.49 31.77
N GLN A 69 4.67 13.90 33.03
CA GLN A 69 5.62 13.39 34.04
C GLN A 69 5.30 11.97 34.48
#